data_AF-A0A8S2UYE6-F1
#
_entry.id   AF-A0A8S2UYE6-F1
#
_cell.length_a   1.000
_cell.length_b   1.000
_cell.length_c   1.000
_cell.angle_alpha   90.00
_cell.angle_beta   90.00
_cell.angle_gamma   90.00
#
_symmetry.space_group_name_H-M   'P 1'
#
loop_
_entity.id
_entity.type
_entity.pdbx_description
1 polymer ?
#
loop_
_entity_poly.entity_id
_entity_poly.type
_entity_poly.pdbx_seq_one_letter_code
_entity_poly.pdbx_strand_id
1 'polypeptide(L)' 'MPNSADESQPSENNHALLAVGYSDKSQSFIVRNSWGEDW' A
#
# COMPACT_ATOMS: atom_id res chain seq x y z
N MET A 1 -28.31 8.97 16.32
CA MET A 1 -26.97 9.57 16.33
C MET A 1 -26.03 8.55 15.72
N PRO A 2 -25.37 8.80 14.57
CA PRO A 2 -24.30 7.91 14.13
C PRO A 2 -23.20 7.93 15.19
N ASN A 3 -22.75 6.75 15.60
CA ASN A 3 -21.69 6.52 16.57
C ASN A 3 -20.36 6.94 15.93
N SER A 4 -19.57 7.78 16.59
CA SER A 4 -18.26 8.31 16.13
C SER A 4 -17.16 7.26 15.92
N ALA A 5 -17.50 5.97 15.82
CA ALA A 5 -16.57 4.88 15.54
C ALA A 5 -16.34 4.65 14.04
N ASP A 6 -16.98 5.43 13.16
CA ASP A 6 -16.75 5.42 11.70
C ASP A 6 -15.94 6.63 11.23
N GLU A 7 -15.15 7.24 12.12
CA GLU A 7 -14.07 8.13 11.70
C GLU A 7 -12.85 7.27 11.46
N SER A 8 -12.77 6.69 10.26
CA SER A 8 -11.52 6.12 9.74
C SER A 8 -10.40 7.12 10.01
N GLN A 9 -9.53 6.81 10.98
CA GLN A 9 -8.37 7.62 11.27
C GLN A 9 -7.63 7.88 9.95
N PRO A 10 -7.15 9.11 9.70
CA PRO A 10 -6.39 9.36 8.48
C PRO A 10 -5.25 8.34 8.47
N SER A 11 -5.24 7.46 7.47
CA SER A 11 -4.17 6.52 7.27
C SER A 11 -2.93 7.33 6.92
N GLU A 12 -2.13 7.71 7.92
CA GLU A 12 -0.98 8.61 7.77
C GLU A 12 0.16 7.98 6.93
N ASN A 13 -0.05 6.77 6.41
CA ASN A 13 0.91 5.99 5.62
C ASN A 13 0.39 5.72 4.21
N ASN A 14 -0.15 6.76 3.54
CA ASN A 14 -0.52 6.67 2.14
C ASN A 14 0.74 6.80 1.26
N HIS A 15 1.25 5.67 0.76
CA HIS A 15 2.39 5.64 -0.16
C HIS A 15 2.00 4.96 -1.47
N ALA A 16 2.07 5.70 -2.58
CA ALA A 16 1.76 5.17 -3.90
C ALA A 16 2.99 4.46 -4.48
N LEU A 17 2.77 3.26 -5.01
CA LEU A 17 3.79 2.41 -5.63
C LEU A 17 3.38 2.03 -7.05
N LEU A 18 4.36 1.63 -7.88
CA LEU A 18 4.10 1.16 -9.24
C LEU A 18 4.14 -0.37 -9.28
N ALA A 19 3.03 -1.02 -9.63
CA ALA A 19 3.03 -2.45 -9.92
C ALA A 19 3.76 -2.72 -11.25
N VAL A 20 4.75 -3.62 -11.21
CA VAL A 20 5.60 -3.97 -12.37
C VAL A 20 5.53 -5.45 -12.76
N GLY A 21 4.79 -6.25 -11.99
CA GLY A 21 4.57 -7.66 -12.30
C GLY A 21 3.72 -8.37 -11.27
N TYR A 22 3.48 -9.65 -11.51
CA TYR A 22 2.77 -10.56 -10.61
C TYR A 22 3.49 -11.91 -10.58
N SER A 23 3.53 -12.56 -9.41
CA SER A 23 4.06 -13.91 -9.26
C SER A 23 2.93 -14.87 -8.90
N ASP A 24 2.65 -15.82 -9.78
CA ASP A 24 1.65 -16.87 -9.51
C ASP A 24 2.09 -17.80 -8.39
N LYS A 25 3.39 -18.02 -8.20
CA LYS A 25 3.91 -18.91 -7.16
C LYS A 25 3.64 -18.36 -5.76
N SER A 26 3.83 -17.06 -5.56
CA SER A 26 3.61 -16.40 -4.27
C SER A 26 2.29 -15.63 -4.19
N GLN A 27 1.47 -15.67 -5.25
CA GLN A 27 0.20 -14.96 -5.35
C GLN A 27 0.32 -13.48 -4.93
N SER A 28 1.36 -12.79 -5.43
CA SER A 28 1.74 -11.45 -4.97
C SER A 28 2.14 -10.54 -6.14
N PHE A 29 1.89 -9.24 -5.99
CA PHE A 29 2.38 -8.21 -6.92
C PHE A 29 3.83 -7.83 -6.62
N ILE A 30 4.61 -7.61 -7.68
CA ILE A 30 5.94 -7.01 -7.61
C ILE A 30 5.76 -5.51 -7.82
N VAL A 31 6.28 -4.72 -6.89
CA VAL A 31 6.14 -3.26 -6.90
C VAL A 31 7.50 -2.58 -6.96
N ARG A 32 7.62 -1.52 -7.78
CA ARG A 32 8.75 -0.61 -7.77
C ARG A 32 8.47 0.50 -6.75
N ASN A 33 9.40 0.70 -5.82
CA ASN A 33 9.37 1.74 -4.81
C ASN A 33 10.21 2.96 -5.22
N SER A 34 10.07 4.07 -4.50
CA SER A 34 10.71 5.37 -4.72
C SER A 34 11.57 5.84 -3.53
N TRP A 35 11.99 4.92 -2.65
CA TRP A 35 12.84 5.23 -1.47
C TRP A 35 14.36 5.11 -1.72
N GLY A 36 14.78 4.97 -2.98
CA GLY A 36 16.18 4.77 -3.36
C GLY A 36 16.47 3.33 -3.75
N GLU A 37 17.62 3.12 -4.40
CA GLU A 37 18.04 1.80 -4.90
C GLU A 37 18.63 0.90 -3.80
N ASP A 38 19.14 1.51 -2.72
CA ASP A 38 19.74 0.82 -1.57
C ASP A 38 18.73 0.42 -0.48
N TRP A 39 17.46 0.79 -0.66
CA TRP A 39 16.39 0.47 0.28
C TRP A 39 15.89 -0.98 0.13
#